data_AF-A0A1D2AHL3-F1
#
_entry.id   AF-A0A1D2AHL3-F1
#
_cell.length_a   1.000
_cell.length_b   1.000
_cell.length_c   1.000
_cell.angle_alpha   90.00
_cell.angle_beta   90.00
_cell.angle_gamma   90.00
#
_symmetry.space_group_name_H-M   'P 1'
#
loop_
_entity.id
_entity.type
_entity.pdbx_description
1 polymer ?
#
loop_
_entity_poly.entity_id
_entity_poly.type
_entity_poly.pdbx_seq_one_letter_code
_entity_poly.pdbx_strand_id
1 'polypeptide(L)'
;DLQQQVNSFLKNDVPVKEIIQSVKEYMTKYSLPEHEVVVLLWTTQMSGMDWNKKEELVADQALKHLRQYTSLLQAFTTTRKSEVALLVRIQEFCYDNMNFMKVFQKIVILLYKADVLSEDAILKWYNGSHSHKGKSIFLDQMKRFVEWLQNAEEESEGED
;
A
#
# COMPACT_ATOMS: atom_id res chain seq x y z
N ASP A 1 -11.95 -2.44 19.78
CA ASP A 1 -11.52 -1.58 18.68
C ASP A 1 -10.70 -2.42 17.69
N LEU A 2 -10.94 -2.29 16.39
CA LEU A 2 -10.32 -3.15 15.36
C LEU A 2 -8.81 -2.94 15.28
N GLN A 3 -8.34 -1.70 15.42
CA GLN A 3 -6.92 -1.37 15.36
C GLN A 3 -6.13 -2.06 16.46
N GLN A 4 -6.63 -2.02 17.70
CA GLN A 4 -6.01 -2.71 18.83
C GLN A 4 -5.95 -4.23 18.63
N GLN A 5 -7.01 -4.83 18.08
CA GLN A 5 -7.06 -6.26 17.79
C GLN A 5 -6.03 -6.66 16.74
N VAL A 6 -5.96 -5.94 15.61
CA VAL A 6 -4.95 -6.16 14.57
C VAL A 6 -3.54 -5.99 15.13
N ASN A 7 -3.30 -4.96 15.95
CA ASN A 7 -1.99 -4.75 16.57
C ASN A 7 -1.58 -5.95 17.44
N SER A 8 -2.52 -6.50 18.21
CA SER A 8 -2.29 -7.72 19.01
C SER A 8 -1.96 -8.92 18.13
N PHE A 9 -2.67 -9.12 17.02
CA PHE A 9 -2.39 -10.22 16.09
C PHE A 9 -0.99 -10.11 15.47
N LEU A 10 -0.60 -8.92 15.03
CA LEU A 10 0.72 -8.67 14.45
C LEU A 10 1.84 -8.89 15.48
N LYS A 11 1.63 -8.52 16.75
CA LYS A 11 2.63 -8.72 17.83
C LYS A 11 2.79 -10.17 18.25
N ASN A 12 1.74 -10.98 18.10
CA ASN A 12 1.74 -12.39 18.49
C ASN A 12 1.99 -13.31 17.29
N ASP A 13 2.47 -12.78 16.16
CA ASP A 13 2.78 -13.53 14.93
C ASP A 13 1.63 -14.43 14.46
N VAL A 14 0.38 -13.97 14.64
CA VAL A 14 -0.81 -14.72 14.21
C VAL A 14 -0.76 -14.92 12.70
N PRO A 15 -1.06 -16.13 12.18
CA PRO A 15 -1.03 -16.39 10.74
C PRO A 15 -1.90 -15.40 9.95
N VAL A 16 -1.36 -14.84 8.87
CA VAL A 16 -2.05 -13.82 8.04
C VAL A 16 -3.46 -14.26 7.62
N LYS A 17 -3.66 -15.54 7.31
CA LYS A 17 -4.98 -16.09 6.95
C LYS A 17 -6.01 -15.93 8.07
N GLU A 18 -5.61 -16.11 9.32
CA GLU A 18 -6.48 -15.95 10.49
C GLU A 18 -6.79 -14.47 10.74
N ILE A 19 -5.80 -13.60 10.54
CA ILE A 19 -6.00 -12.14 10.59
C ILE A 19 -7.04 -11.71 9.54
N ILE A 20 -6.90 -12.16 8.29
CA ILE A 20 -7.84 -11.84 7.20
C ILE A 20 -9.26 -12.28 7.57
N GLN A 21 -9.42 -13.52 8.07
CA GLN A 21 -10.73 -14.05 8.46
C GLN A 21 -11.36 -13.18 9.55
N SER A 22 -10.60 -12.88 10.61
CA SER A 22 -11.08 -12.08 11.73
C SER A 22 -11.46 -10.66 11.32
N VAL A 23 -10.66 -10.01 10.47
CA VAL A 23 -10.95 -8.66 9.97
C VAL A 23 -12.19 -8.66 9.07
N LYS A 24 -12.38 -9.67 8.19
CA LYS A 24 -13.60 -9.80 7.36
C LYS A 24 -14.87 -10.00 8.19
N GLU A 25 -14.79 -10.78 9.25
CA GLU A 25 -15.90 -10.94 10.21
C GLU A 25 -16.24 -9.61 10.89
N TYR A 26 -15.22 -8.87 11.33
CA TYR A 26 -15.39 -7.55 11.93
C TYR A 26 -16.02 -6.56 10.94
N MET A 27 -15.55 -6.54 9.68
CA MET A 27 -16.12 -5.71 8.62
C MET A 27 -17.60 -6.00 8.40
N THR A 28 -17.97 -7.27 8.32
CA THR A 28 -19.36 -7.68 8.15
C THR A 28 -20.21 -7.25 9.35
N LYS A 29 -19.73 -7.53 10.57
CA LYS A 29 -20.45 -7.26 11.82
C LYS A 29 -20.74 -5.78 12.03
N TYR A 30 -19.82 -4.90 11.65
CA TYR A 30 -19.94 -3.46 11.87
C TYR A 30 -20.11 -2.65 10.58
N SER A 31 -20.32 -3.33 9.46
CA SER A 31 -20.48 -2.73 8.12
C SER A 31 -19.36 -1.74 7.76
N LEU A 32 -18.12 -2.08 8.10
CA LEU A 32 -16.97 -1.21 7.83
C LEU A 32 -16.63 -1.24 6.33
N PRO A 33 -16.37 -0.08 5.72
CA PRO A 33 -16.05 -0.04 4.32
C PRO A 33 -14.57 -0.42 4.08
N GLU A 34 -14.32 -1.19 3.03
CA GLU A 34 -12.99 -1.78 2.73
C GLU A 34 -11.86 -0.74 2.68
N HIS A 35 -12.11 0.41 2.04
CA HIS A 35 -11.13 1.49 1.92
C HIS A 35 -10.70 2.10 3.27
N GLU A 36 -11.52 2.05 4.31
CA GLU A 36 -11.12 2.48 5.65
C GLU A 36 -10.32 1.39 6.36
N VAL A 37 -10.70 0.13 6.14
CA VAL A 37 -10.05 -1.04 6.74
C VAL A 37 -8.63 -1.19 6.23
N VAL A 38 -8.40 -1.13 4.92
CA VAL A 38 -7.05 -1.24 4.34
C VAL A 38 -6.13 -0.11 4.84
N VAL A 39 -6.68 1.09 5.02
CA VAL A 39 -5.97 2.24 5.57
C VAL A 39 -5.61 2.02 7.05
N LEU A 40 -6.51 1.44 7.84
CA LEU A 40 -6.26 1.04 9.22
C LEU A 40 -5.20 -0.06 9.30
N LEU A 41 -5.28 -1.08 8.44
CA LEU A 41 -4.30 -2.18 8.39
C LEU A 41 -2.89 -1.66 8.10
N TRP A 42 -2.73 -0.86 7.04
CA TRP A 42 -1.47 -0.19 6.72
C TRP A 42 -0.94 0.61 7.91
N THR A 43 -1.79 1.44 8.52
CA THR A 43 -1.37 2.30 9.63
C THR A 43 -0.91 1.49 10.83
N THR A 44 -1.65 0.43 11.16
CA THR A 44 -1.32 -0.48 12.28
C THR A 44 0.00 -1.17 12.03
N GLN A 45 0.17 -1.72 10.82
CA GLN A 45 1.38 -2.41 10.40
C GLN A 45 2.61 -1.49 10.47
N MET A 46 2.51 -0.29 9.89
CA MET A 46 3.65 0.62 9.79
C MET A 46 4.00 1.33 11.11
N SER A 47 3.02 1.51 12.00
CA SER A 47 3.23 2.14 13.33
C SER A 47 3.88 1.21 14.36
N GLY A 48 3.83 -0.11 14.15
CA GLY A 48 4.39 -1.10 15.07
C GLY A 48 5.89 -1.30 14.96
N MET A 49 6.57 -0.58 14.06
CA MET A 49 7.97 -0.83 13.69
C MET A 49 8.90 0.31 14.08
N ASP A 50 10.04 -0.07 14.65
CA ASP A 50 11.19 0.83 14.83
C ASP A 50 12.01 0.87 13.53
N TRP A 51 11.73 1.89 12.72
CA TRP A 51 12.35 2.08 11.42
C TRP A 51 13.80 2.54 11.54
N ASN A 52 14.65 2.00 10.66
CA ASN A 52 16.03 2.46 10.54
C ASN A 52 16.08 3.96 10.17
N LYS A 53 17.12 4.65 10.64
CA LYS A 53 17.36 6.07 10.33
C LYS A 53 18.22 6.27 9.09
N LYS A 54 18.91 5.23 8.63
CA LYS A 54 19.71 5.27 7.39
C LYS A 54 18.82 4.95 6.20
N GLU A 55 18.85 5.79 5.18
CA GLU A 55 17.97 5.74 4.01
C GLU A 55 17.98 4.38 3.29
N GLU A 56 19.15 3.80 3.04
CA GLU A 56 19.24 2.50 2.36
C GLU A 56 18.72 1.36 3.24
N LEU A 57 19.05 1.37 4.54
CA LEU A 57 18.63 0.32 5.46
C LEU A 57 17.13 0.37 5.74
N VAL A 58 16.52 1.55 5.80
CA VAL A 58 15.07 1.67 6.00
C VAL A 58 14.32 1.19 4.77
N ALA A 59 14.85 1.42 3.56
CA ALA A 59 14.23 0.92 2.34
C ALA A 59 14.17 -0.61 2.34
N ASP A 60 15.30 -1.28 2.62
CA ASP A 60 15.35 -2.74 2.66
C ASP A 60 14.50 -3.32 3.80
N GLN A 61 14.54 -2.70 4.98
CA GLN A 61 13.71 -3.10 6.12
C GLN A 61 12.22 -2.99 5.78
N ALA A 62 11.79 -1.87 5.19
CA ALA A 62 10.39 -1.64 4.82
C ALA A 62 9.92 -2.64 3.76
N LEU A 63 10.70 -2.88 2.71
CA LEU A 63 10.33 -3.84 1.67
C LEU A 63 10.28 -5.27 2.22
N LYS A 64 11.22 -5.66 3.08
CA LYS A 64 11.21 -6.98 3.73
C LYS A 64 9.98 -7.14 4.61
N HIS A 65 9.65 -6.12 5.40
CA HIS A 65 8.47 -6.13 6.27
C HIS A 65 7.18 -6.23 5.44
N LEU A 66 6.99 -5.35 4.46
CA LEU A 66 5.78 -5.31 3.63
C LEU A 66 5.53 -6.60 2.85
N ARG A 67 6.60 -7.27 2.36
CA ARG A 67 6.50 -8.57 1.68
C ARG A 67 5.80 -9.65 2.51
N GLN A 68 5.88 -9.59 3.84
CA GLN A 68 5.22 -10.58 4.71
C GLN A 68 3.70 -10.39 4.78
N TYR A 69 3.20 -9.20 4.41
CA TYR A 69 1.81 -8.80 4.58
C TYR A 69 1.14 -8.41 3.26
N THR A 70 1.75 -8.71 2.10
CA THR A 70 1.13 -8.44 0.80
C THR A 70 -0.21 -9.17 0.67
N SER A 71 -0.29 -10.43 1.08
CA SER A 71 -1.55 -11.19 1.08
C SER A 71 -2.60 -10.64 2.03
N LEU A 72 -2.18 -10.02 3.14
CA LEU A 72 -3.08 -9.30 4.04
C LEU A 72 -3.68 -8.09 3.34
N LEU A 73 -2.84 -7.21 2.78
CA LEU A 73 -3.30 -6.00 2.08
C LEU A 73 -4.16 -6.34 0.86
N GLN A 74 -3.73 -7.33 0.06
CA GLN A 74 -4.45 -7.81 -1.12
C GLN A 74 -5.90 -8.21 -0.80
N ALA A 75 -6.13 -8.83 0.36
CA ALA A 75 -7.46 -9.26 0.77
C ALA A 75 -8.44 -8.10 1.04
N PHE A 76 -7.95 -6.86 1.12
CA PHE A 76 -8.70 -5.63 1.39
C PHE A 76 -8.42 -4.54 0.33
N THR A 77 -7.92 -4.92 -0.83
CA THR A 77 -7.78 -4.08 -2.01
C THR A 77 -8.51 -4.71 -3.19
N THR A 78 -9.78 -5.07 -2.98
CA THR A 78 -10.60 -5.73 -4.02
C THR A 78 -11.31 -4.72 -4.91
N THR A 79 -11.27 -3.45 -4.53
CA THR A 79 -11.84 -2.35 -5.31
C THR A 79 -10.79 -1.27 -5.61
N ARG A 80 -10.97 -0.59 -6.74
CA ARG A 80 -10.18 0.60 -7.10
C ARG A 80 -10.17 1.66 -5.99
N LYS A 81 -11.29 1.83 -5.27
CA LYS A 81 -11.41 2.80 -4.18
C LYS A 81 -10.48 2.46 -3.01
N SER A 82 -10.42 1.19 -2.61
CA SER A 82 -9.51 0.73 -1.54
C SER A 82 -8.05 0.80 -1.95
N GLU A 83 -7.72 0.45 -3.21
CA GLU A 83 -6.36 0.55 -3.73
C GLU A 83 -5.85 2.00 -3.75
N VAL A 84 -6.67 2.93 -4.26
CA VAL A 84 -6.34 4.36 -4.25
C VAL A 84 -6.23 4.90 -2.82
N ALA A 85 -7.12 4.48 -1.91
CA ALA A 85 -7.04 4.89 -0.50
C ALA A 85 -5.74 4.41 0.17
N LEU A 86 -5.31 3.17 -0.13
CA LEU A 86 -4.02 2.65 0.31
C LEU A 86 -2.86 3.46 -0.28
N LEU A 87 -2.84 3.74 -1.59
CA LEU A 87 -1.83 4.55 -2.25
C LEU A 87 -1.69 5.95 -1.63
N VAL A 88 -2.82 6.62 -1.38
CA VAL A 88 -2.85 7.93 -0.70
C VAL A 88 -2.24 7.81 0.69
N ARG A 89 -2.63 6.78 1.46
CA ARG A 89 -2.08 6.59 2.81
C ARG A 89 -0.57 6.29 2.80
N ILE A 90 -0.06 5.55 1.82
CA ILE A 90 1.37 5.30 1.63
C ILE A 90 2.11 6.60 1.30
N GLN A 91 1.55 7.42 0.40
CA GLN A 91 2.11 8.72 0.03
C GLN A 91 2.24 9.63 1.26
N GLU A 92 1.17 9.74 2.05
CA GLU A 92 1.15 10.56 3.26
C GLU A 92 2.15 10.04 4.30
N PHE A 93 2.23 8.72 4.50
CA PHE A 93 3.21 8.11 5.38
C PHE A 93 4.65 8.41 4.94
N CYS A 94 4.96 8.30 3.64
CA CYS A 94 6.31 8.56 3.13
C CYS A 94 6.67 10.06 3.22
N TYR A 95 5.68 10.95 3.11
CA TYR A 95 5.90 12.39 3.29
C TYR A 95 6.18 12.75 4.75
N ASP A 96 5.37 12.23 5.66
CA ASP A 96 5.46 12.53 7.09
C ASP A 96 6.73 11.91 7.72
N ASN A 97 7.34 10.92 7.06
CA ASN A 97 8.57 10.27 7.49
C ASN A 97 9.69 10.51 6.47
N MET A 98 10.56 11.51 6.71
CA MET A 98 11.60 11.90 5.75
C MET A 98 12.50 10.75 5.25
N ASN A 99 12.75 9.73 6.07
CA ASN A 99 13.55 8.56 5.69
C ASN A 99 12.88 7.71 4.59
N PHE A 100 11.57 7.87 4.38
CA PHE A 100 10.78 7.17 3.38
C PHE A 100 10.56 7.97 2.10
N MET A 101 11.05 9.21 2.03
CA MET A 101 10.84 10.08 0.86
C MET A 101 11.34 9.45 -0.45
N LYS A 102 12.43 8.65 -0.42
CA LYS A 102 12.96 7.92 -1.59
C LYS A 102 12.49 6.46 -1.67
N VAL A 103 11.65 6.02 -0.74
CA VAL A 103 11.19 4.62 -0.63
C VAL A 103 9.82 4.43 -1.27
N PHE A 104 9.04 5.50 -1.41
CA PHE A 104 7.68 5.50 -1.95
C PHE A 104 7.54 4.68 -3.25
N GLN A 105 8.32 5.00 -4.29
CA GLN A 105 8.26 4.28 -5.57
C GLN A 105 8.52 2.77 -5.39
N LYS A 106 9.51 2.40 -4.56
CA LYS A 106 9.84 0.98 -4.31
C LYS A 106 8.68 0.24 -3.63
N ILE A 107 7.96 0.90 -2.73
CA ILE A 107 6.76 0.35 -2.08
C ILE A 107 5.66 0.14 -3.11
N VAL A 108 5.36 1.14 -3.95
CA VAL A 108 4.31 1.02 -4.96
C VAL A 108 4.62 -0.11 -5.95
N ILE A 109 5.87 -0.20 -6.43
CA ILE A 109 6.29 -1.29 -7.34
C ILE A 109 6.17 -2.66 -6.65
N LEU A 110 6.54 -2.77 -5.36
CA LEU A 110 6.38 -4.01 -4.61
C LEU A 110 4.90 -4.45 -4.56
N LEU A 111 4.01 -3.50 -4.24
CA LEU A 111 2.58 -3.78 -4.10
C LEU A 111 1.91 -4.06 -5.44
N TYR A 112 2.32 -3.39 -6.52
CA TYR A 112 1.90 -3.71 -7.88
C TYR A 112 2.29 -5.15 -8.26
N LYS A 113 3.57 -5.52 -8.07
CA LYS A 113 4.08 -6.88 -8.37
C LYS A 113 3.46 -7.98 -7.50
N ALA A 114 2.80 -7.61 -6.41
CA ALA A 114 2.14 -8.54 -5.50
C ALA A 114 0.61 -8.52 -5.65
N ASP A 115 0.10 -7.93 -6.74
CA ASP A 115 -1.33 -7.83 -7.05
C ASP A 115 -2.16 -7.12 -5.96
N VAL A 116 -1.51 -6.26 -5.15
CA VAL A 116 -2.18 -5.43 -4.15
C VAL A 116 -2.70 -4.14 -4.78
N LEU A 117 -1.99 -3.62 -5.78
CA LEU A 117 -2.36 -2.41 -6.51
C LEU A 117 -2.44 -2.72 -7.99
N SER A 118 -3.57 -2.40 -8.62
CA SER A 118 -3.73 -2.47 -10.06
C SER A 118 -3.06 -1.28 -10.75
N GLU A 119 -2.77 -1.47 -12.03
CA GLU A 119 -2.35 -0.39 -12.93
C GLU A 119 -3.34 0.78 -12.90
N ASP A 120 -4.63 0.48 -13.07
CA ASP A 120 -5.67 1.51 -13.08
C ASP A 120 -5.68 2.35 -11.80
N ALA A 121 -5.55 1.72 -10.61
CA ALA A 121 -5.51 2.47 -9.36
C ALA A 121 -4.28 3.39 -9.28
N ILE A 122 -3.12 2.94 -9.77
CA ILE A 122 -1.89 3.73 -9.82
C ILE A 122 -2.05 4.92 -10.78
N LEU A 123 -2.60 4.69 -11.98
CA LEU A 123 -2.90 5.75 -12.94
C LEU A 123 -3.94 6.74 -12.39
N LYS A 124 -4.97 6.26 -11.70
CA LYS A 124 -6.00 7.08 -11.07
C LYS A 124 -5.44 7.96 -9.95
N TRP A 125 -4.52 7.42 -9.16
CA TRP A 125 -3.78 8.19 -8.15
C TRP A 125 -2.91 9.26 -8.83
N TYR A 126 -2.10 8.88 -9.83
CA TYR A 126 -1.19 9.78 -10.53
C TYR A 126 -1.93 10.97 -11.18
N ASN A 127 -3.07 10.70 -11.82
CA ASN A 127 -3.82 11.70 -12.58
C ASN A 127 -4.73 12.62 -11.74
N GLY A 128 -4.87 12.42 -10.43
CA GLY A 128 -5.60 13.39 -9.60
C GLY A 128 -6.15 12.91 -8.27
N SER A 129 -6.03 11.62 -7.93
CA SER A 129 -6.51 11.12 -6.63
C SER A 129 -5.43 11.09 -5.54
N HIS A 130 -4.27 11.69 -5.81
CA HIS A 130 -3.15 11.82 -4.88
C HIS A 130 -3.39 12.89 -3.81
N SER A 131 -2.69 12.74 -2.68
CA SER A 131 -2.65 13.77 -1.63
C SER A 131 -1.84 14.99 -2.07
N HIS A 132 -2.08 16.14 -1.45
CA HIS A 132 -1.25 17.34 -1.62
C HIS A 132 0.15 17.17 -0.99
N LYS A 133 0.28 16.26 0.00
CA LYS A 133 1.52 15.99 0.72
C LYS A 133 2.59 15.39 -0.21
N GLY A 134 3.66 16.15 -0.47
CA GLY A 134 4.76 15.72 -1.33
C GLY A 134 4.37 15.49 -2.80
N LYS A 135 3.24 16.05 -3.26
CA LYS A 135 2.68 15.83 -4.60
C LYS A 135 3.73 15.89 -5.72
N SER A 136 4.44 17.00 -5.85
CA SER A 136 5.42 17.18 -6.94
C SER A 136 6.53 16.13 -6.89
N ILE A 137 7.00 15.81 -5.69
CA ILE A 137 8.10 14.86 -5.47
C ILE A 137 7.66 13.43 -5.83
N PHE A 138 6.48 13.00 -5.39
CA PHE A 138 6.03 11.63 -5.63
C PHE A 138 5.53 11.41 -7.05
N LEU A 139 4.93 12.41 -7.70
CA LEU A 139 4.60 12.32 -9.12
C LEU A 139 5.88 12.22 -9.96
N ASP A 140 6.90 13.04 -9.67
CA ASP A 140 8.19 12.95 -10.37
C ASP A 140 8.86 11.58 -10.20
N GLN A 141 8.88 11.04 -8.97
CA GLN A 141 9.39 9.70 -8.69
C GLN A 141 8.65 8.60 -9.45
N MET A 142 7.34 8.73 -9.64
CA MET A 142 6.50 7.71 -10.27
C MET A 142 6.48 7.81 -11.80
N LYS A 143 6.90 8.93 -12.38
CA LYS A 143 6.77 9.24 -13.81
C LYS A 143 7.22 8.10 -14.73
N ARG A 144 8.47 7.63 -14.59
CA ARG A 144 9.01 6.54 -15.44
C ARG A 144 8.25 5.22 -15.29
N PHE A 145 7.71 4.94 -14.10
CA PHE A 145 6.95 3.72 -13.87
C PHE A 145 5.54 3.83 -14.46
N VAL A 146 4.92 5.00 -14.37
CA VAL A 146 3.63 5.28 -15.00
C VAL A 146 3.74 5.24 -16.54
N GLU A 147 4.78 5.84 -17.11
CA GLU A 147 5.07 5.74 -18.54
C GLU A 147 5.24 4.28 -18.98
N TRP A 148 5.92 3.45 -18.17
CA TRP A 148 6.05 2.02 -18.45
C TRP A 148 4.72 1.28 -18.39
N LEU A 149 3.86 1.56 -17.41
CA LEU A 149 2.52 0.96 -17.31
C LEU A 149 1.69 1.24 -18.58
N GLN A 150 1.62 2.53 -18.96
CA GLN A 150 0.85 2.96 -20.13
C GLN A 150 1.35 2.35 -21.45
N ASN A 151 2.68 2.19 -21.60
CA ASN A 151 3.25 1.61 -22.81
C ASN A 151 3.14 0.08 -22.87
N ALA A 152 3.07 -0.59 -21.71
CA ALA A 152 2.95 -2.05 -21.66
C ALA A 152 1.60 -2.54 -22.19
N GLU A 153 0.53 -1.75 -22.04
CA GLU A 153 -0.75 -2.02 -22.69
C GLU A 153 -0.67 -1.81 -24.22
N GLU A 154 -0.03 -0.72 -24.70
CA GLU A 154 0.08 -0.40 -26.14
C GLU A 154 0.86 -1.45 -26.96
N GLU A 155 1.87 -2.12 -26.38
CA GLU A 155 2.60 -3.19 -27.07
C GLU A 155 1.79 -4.50 -27.20
N SER A 156 0.75 -4.69 -26.37
CA SER A 156 -0.07 -5.91 -26.36
C SER A 156 -1.28 -5.86 -27.31
N GLU A 157 -1.63 -4.68 -27.82
CA GLU A 157 -2.74 -4.44 -28.76
C GLU A 157 -2.28 -4.36 -30.24
N GLY A 158 -0.98 -4.51 -30.51
CA GLY A 158 -0.37 -4.37 -31.84
C GLY A 158 -0.02 -5.69 -32.56
N GLU A 159 -0.36 -6.85 -32.00
CA GLU A 159 -0.07 -8.18 -32.57
C GLU A 159 -1.33 -8.94 -33.02
N ASP A 160 -2.26 -8.26 -33.71
CA ASP A 160 -3.35 -8.89 -34.50
C ASP A 160 -3.28 -8.48 -35.99
#